data_AF-A0A0T6B748-F1
#
_entry.id   AF-A0A0T6B748-F1
#
_cell.length_a   1.000
_cell.length_b   1.000
_cell.length_c   1.000
_cell.angle_alpha   90.00
_cell.angle_beta   90.00
_cell.angle_gamma   90.00
#
_symmetry.space_group_name_H-M   'P 1'
#
loop_
_entity.id
_entity.type
_entity.pdbx_description
1 polymer ?
#
loop_
_entity_poly.entity_id
_entity_poly.type
_entity_poly.pdbx_seq_one_letter_code
_entity_poly.pdbx_strand_id
1 'polypeptide(L)'
;TRFYGGVAQWLNIAFYKALQRIDKAVKLDQLIPVDNTVKYSSSAIDSISIFYQIKIFWKELNWPDVEGCYTFIAKIIDDICRCLVHYASQMARAVEGMGDREDIYEKKFEVTQEWCLAINNIDYVLQSLVPFTNELGMEDILSRLSDLNSPVEGQRCKQTLETVIANSVDTVKNEIFNLLDVVATKMCPSMKRLLVEGAELFNQDCNSVDRVMMYLDNNLHTLHDQLNEENFNRILDIIWGYLNDILQDLIQANLEKRRPPSFFANLLETLKLMKSSFRLNNNCECEQLKNTERLLHLNGLETPDLIHQVHIDLWKENQ
;
A
#
# COMPACT_ATOMS: atom_id res chain seq x y z
N THR A 1 -32.64 25.45 -19.11
CA THR A 1 -32.99 24.22 -19.86
C THR A 1 -32.31 24.07 -21.22
N ARG A 2 -32.30 25.07 -22.14
CA ARG A 2 -31.73 24.89 -23.51
C ARG A 2 -30.26 24.45 -23.59
N PHE A 3 -29.40 24.81 -22.63
CA PHE A 3 -27.97 24.43 -22.63
C PHE A 3 -27.65 23.15 -21.84
N TYR A 4 -28.61 22.63 -21.08
CA TYR A 4 -28.38 21.51 -20.16
C TYR A 4 -27.88 20.25 -20.90
N GLY A 5 -28.54 19.89 -21.99
CA GLY A 5 -28.13 18.74 -22.82
C GLY A 5 -26.75 18.93 -23.45
N GLY A 6 -26.38 20.17 -23.81
CA GLY A 6 -25.07 20.49 -24.35
C GLY A 6 -23.95 20.31 -23.31
N VAL A 7 -24.16 20.81 -22.10
CA VAL A 7 -23.20 20.66 -20.99
C VAL A 7 -23.07 19.20 -20.57
N ALA A 8 -24.19 18.48 -20.45
CA ALA A 8 -24.17 17.05 -20.13
C ALA A 8 -23.40 16.23 -21.19
N GLN A 9 -23.63 16.52 -22.48
CA GLN A 9 -22.91 15.88 -23.57
C GLN A 9 -21.42 16.25 -23.56
N TRP A 10 -21.08 17.50 -23.27
CA TRP A 10 -19.69 17.93 -23.12
C TRP A 10 -18.99 17.17 -22.01
N LEU A 11 -19.63 17.01 -20.83
CA LEU A 11 -19.06 16.26 -19.71
C LEU A 11 -18.82 14.79 -20.06
N ASN A 12 -19.74 14.15 -20.81
CA ASN A 12 -19.54 12.78 -21.30
C ASN A 12 -18.31 12.67 -22.23
N ILE A 13 -18.14 13.62 -23.15
CA ILE A 13 -16.99 13.66 -24.06
C ILE A 13 -15.70 13.96 -23.29
N ALA A 14 -15.77 14.88 -22.32
CA ALA A 14 -14.64 15.25 -21.47
C ALA A 14 -14.16 14.06 -20.65
N PHE A 15 -15.07 13.30 -20.03
CA PHE A 15 -14.76 12.07 -19.32
C PHE A 15 -14.09 11.03 -20.22
N TYR A 16 -14.65 10.76 -21.40
CA TYR A 16 -14.04 9.83 -22.35
C TYR A 16 -12.62 10.25 -22.74
N LYS A 17 -12.41 11.54 -23.03
CA LYS A 17 -11.09 12.08 -23.35
C LYS A 17 -10.13 12.06 -22.16
N ALA A 18 -10.63 12.23 -20.94
CA ALA A 18 -9.85 12.15 -19.72
C ALA A 18 -9.25 10.75 -19.56
N LEU A 19 -10.05 9.70 -19.71
CA LEU A 19 -9.58 8.31 -19.68
C LEU A 19 -8.49 8.05 -20.73
N GLN A 20 -8.70 8.49 -21.97
CA GLN A 20 -7.69 8.33 -23.03
C GLN A 20 -6.37 9.06 -22.74
N ARG A 21 -6.45 10.24 -22.12
CA ARG A 21 -5.27 11.01 -21.73
C ARG A 21 -4.53 10.33 -20.58
N ILE A 22 -5.26 9.78 -19.61
CA ILE A 22 -4.69 8.98 -18.52
C ILE A 22 -3.96 7.76 -19.10
N ASP A 23 -4.59 7.01 -20.00
CA ASP A 23 -3.97 5.85 -20.66
C ASP A 23 -2.65 6.23 -21.34
N LYS A 24 -2.65 7.37 -22.05
CA LYS A 24 -1.48 7.87 -22.75
C LYS A 24 -0.40 8.36 -21.79
N ALA A 25 -0.78 9.04 -20.71
CA ALA A 25 0.15 9.54 -19.70
C ALA A 25 0.88 8.38 -19.02
N VAL A 26 0.15 7.35 -18.58
CA VAL A 26 0.74 6.15 -17.97
C VAL A 26 1.63 5.41 -18.98
N LYS A 27 1.19 5.26 -20.24
CA LYS A 27 1.96 4.58 -21.27
C LYS A 27 3.28 5.28 -21.64
N LEU A 28 3.32 6.61 -21.56
CA LEU A 28 4.50 7.41 -21.88
C LEU A 28 5.42 7.62 -20.68
N ASP A 29 4.95 7.31 -19.48
CA ASP A 29 5.74 7.49 -18.28
C ASP A 29 6.92 6.51 -18.25
N GLN A 30 8.09 7.04 -17.93
CA GLN A 30 9.30 6.26 -17.73
C GLN A 30 9.50 5.88 -16.26
N LEU A 31 8.58 6.30 -15.37
CA LEU A 31 8.62 6.08 -13.92
C LEU A 31 9.94 6.60 -13.34
N ILE A 32 10.24 7.85 -13.67
CA ILE A 32 11.38 8.61 -13.13
C ILE A 32 10.80 9.78 -12.32
N PRO A 33 11.37 10.14 -11.16
CA PRO A 33 10.91 11.27 -10.37
C PRO A 33 10.90 12.57 -11.21
N VAL A 34 9.87 13.39 -11.04
CA VAL A 34 9.78 14.70 -11.72
C VAL A 34 10.96 15.61 -11.35
N ASP A 35 11.40 15.55 -10.10
CA ASP A 35 12.61 16.20 -9.60
C ASP A 35 13.22 15.40 -8.42
N ASN A 36 14.38 15.85 -7.91
CA ASN A 36 15.12 15.16 -6.85
C ASN A 36 14.49 15.27 -5.46
N THR A 37 13.43 16.06 -5.28
CA THR A 37 12.77 16.32 -4.01
C THR A 37 11.43 15.61 -3.89
N VAL A 38 10.89 15.10 -5.00
CA VAL A 38 9.59 14.46 -5.06
C VAL A 38 9.70 12.98 -5.40
N LYS A 39 8.72 12.19 -4.96
CA LYS A 39 8.68 10.73 -5.17
C LYS A 39 7.50 10.32 -6.07
N TYR A 40 7.22 11.14 -7.09
CA TYR A 40 6.20 10.87 -8.12
C TYR A 40 6.76 11.23 -9.50
N SER A 41 6.21 10.62 -10.54
CA SER A 41 6.61 10.79 -11.95
C SER A 41 5.57 11.60 -12.75
N SER A 42 5.86 11.81 -14.04
CA SER A 42 5.09 12.72 -14.90
C SER A 42 3.62 12.35 -15.08
N SER A 43 3.25 11.06 -15.12
CA SER A 43 1.86 10.66 -15.37
C SER A 43 0.92 11.12 -14.28
N ALA A 44 1.41 11.25 -13.04
CA ALA A 44 0.63 11.72 -11.92
C ALA A 44 0.25 13.20 -12.10
N ILE A 45 1.23 14.02 -12.50
CA ILE A 45 1.04 15.45 -12.78
C ILE A 45 0.12 15.66 -13.99
N ASP A 46 0.33 14.89 -15.06
CA ASP A 46 -0.52 14.94 -16.26
C ASP A 46 -1.97 14.58 -15.95
N SER A 47 -2.19 13.58 -15.08
CA SER A 47 -3.53 13.15 -14.67
C SER A 47 -4.24 14.20 -13.82
N ILE A 48 -3.55 14.78 -12.82
CA ILE A 48 -4.08 15.87 -11.99
C ILE A 48 -4.40 17.10 -12.83
N SER A 49 -3.58 17.38 -13.86
CA SER A 49 -3.81 18.51 -14.78
C SER A 49 -5.14 18.39 -15.54
N ILE A 50 -5.59 17.17 -15.84
CA ILE A 50 -6.92 16.94 -16.45
C ILE A 50 -8.02 17.35 -15.48
N PHE A 51 -7.90 16.99 -14.20
CA PHE A 51 -8.89 17.36 -13.18
C PHE A 51 -8.96 18.89 -13.05
N TYR A 52 -7.80 19.54 -13.00
CA TYR A 52 -7.72 21.00 -12.95
C TYR A 52 -8.38 21.68 -14.16
N GLN A 53 -8.20 21.15 -15.37
CA GLN A 53 -8.87 21.67 -16.58
C GLN A 53 -10.40 21.56 -16.51
N ILE A 54 -10.93 20.42 -16.04
CA ILE A 54 -12.38 20.22 -15.88
C ILE A 54 -12.94 21.20 -14.84
N LYS A 55 -12.22 21.42 -13.74
CA LYS A 55 -12.59 22.40 -12.72
C LYS A 55 -12.62 23.83 -13.26
N ILE A 56 -11.61 24.25 -14.05
CA ILE A 56 -11.62 25.58 -14.66
C ILE A 56 -12.86 25.75 -15.53
N PHE A 57 -13.12 24.80 -16.43
CA PHE A 57 -14.30 24.82 -17.28
C PHE A 57 -15.59 24.96 -16.45
N TRP A 58 -15.71 24.20 -15.36
CA TRP A 58 -16.85 24.28 -14.45
C TRP A 58 -17.02 25.68 -13.85
N LYS A 59 -15.94 26.28 -13.36
CA LYS A 59 -15.98 27.63 -12.78
C LYS A 59 -16.35 28.69 -13.81
N GLU A 60 -15.82 28.59 -15.03
CA GLU A 60 -16.11 29.52 -16.12
C GLU A 60 -17.54 29.40 -16.64
N LEU A 61 -18.14 28.22 -16.55
CA LEU A 61 -19.54 28.01 -16.92
C LEU A 61 -20.50 28.88 -16.09
N ASN A 62 -20.12 29.21 -14.85
CA ASN A 62 -20.86 30.05 -13.90
C ASN A 62 -22.36 29.72 -13.91
N TRP A 63 -22.67 28.43 -13.72
CA TRP A 63 -24.01 27.92 -13.92
C TRP A 63 -24.97 28.54 -12.86
N PRO A 64 -26.09 29.15 -13.28
CA PRO A 64 -26.89 29.99 -12.38
C PRO A 64 -27.88 29.19 -11.51
N ASP A 65 -28.24 27.98 -11.94
CA ASP A 65 -29.30 27.17 -11.34
C ASP A 65 -28.74 26.18 -10.32
N VAL A 66 -29.27 26.19 -9.08
CA VAL A 66 -28.69 25.43 -7.95
C VAL A 66 -28.87 23.92 -8.11
N GLU A 67 -30.05 23.47 -8.55
CA GLU A 67 -30.32 22.03 -8.76
C GLU A 67 -29.50 21.47 -9.92
N GLY A 68 -29.40 22.23 -11.02
CA GLY A 68 -28.52 21.92 -12.14
C GLY A 68 -27.05 21.92 -11.74
N CYS A 69 -26.61 22.86 -10.89
CA CYS A 69 -25.26 22.90 -10.35
C CYS A 69 -24.92 21.65 -9.55
N TYR A 70 -25.80 21.24 -8.63
CA TYR A 70 -25.63 20.01 -7.89
C TYR A 70 -25.53 18.81 -8.83
N THR A 71 -26.41 18.73 -9.84
CA THR A 71 -26.42 17.61 -10.78
C THR A 71 -25.10 17.51 -11.58
N PHE A 72 -24.57 18.64 -12.03
CA PHE A 72 -23.30 18.66 -12.75
C PHE A 72 -22.10 18.41 -11.84
N ILE A 73 -22.08 18.97 -10.63
CA ILE A 73 -21.05 18.69 -9.63
C ILE A 73 -21.03 17.20 -9.27
N ALA A 74 -22.20 16.60 -9.02
CA ALA A 74 -22.32 15.17 -8.76
C ALA A 74 -21.75 14.33 -9.90
N LYS A 75 -22.05 14.71 -11.15
CA LYS A 75 -21.50 14.04 -12.34
C LYS A 75 -19.98 14.20 -12.43
N ILE A 76 -19.46 15.42 -12.23
CA ILE A 76 -18.01 15.69 -12.29
C ILE A 76 -17.28 14.88 -11.22
N ILE A 77 -17.81 14.81 -10.00
CA ILE A 77 -17.23 14.02 -8.91
C ILE A 77 -17.21 12.53 -9.27
N ASP A 78 -18.32 11.97 -9.77
CA ASP A 78 -18.37 10.57 -10.23
C ASP A 78 -17.37 10.30 -11.37
N ASP A 79 -17.31 11.18 -12.38
CA ASP A 79 -16.36 11.07 -13.50
C ASP A 79 -14.90 11.11 -13.01
N ILE A 80 -14.56 11.98 -12.07
CA ILE A 80 -13.20 12.12 -11.50
C ILE A 80 -12.85 10.90 -10.63
N CYS A 81 -13.78 10.42 -9.80
CA CYS A 81 -13.59 9.18 -9.03
C CYS A 81 -13.29 7.99 -9.96
N ARG A 82 -14.02 7.86 -11.07
CA ARG A 82 -13.74 6.82 -12.08
C ARG A 82 -12.39 7.01 -12.75
N CYS A 83 -11.98 8.25 -13.02
CA CYS A 83 -10.65 8.53 -13.56
C CYS A 83 -9.54 8.14 -12.56
N LEU A 84 -9.74 8.36 -11.26
CA LEU A 84 -8.80 7.96 -10.20
C LEU A 84 -8.63 6.44 -10.15
N VAL A 85 -9.75 5.70 -10.10
CA VAL A 85 -9.73 4.23 -10.10
C VAL A 85 -9.08 3.70 -11.39
N HIS A 86 -9.40 4.31 -12.53
CA HIS A 86 -8.79 3.95 -13.82
C HIS A 86 -7.28 4.21 -13.83
N TYR A 87 -6.83 5.36 -13.34
CA TYR A 87 -5.41 5.68 -13.20
C TYR A 87 -4.68 4.64 -12.33
N ALA A 88 -5.25 4.31 -11.16
CA ALA A 88 -4.69 3.31 -10.26
C ALA A 88 -4.51 1.95 -10.94
N SER A 89 -5.55 1.47 -11.64
CA SER A 89 -5.51 0.21 -12.37
C SER A 89 -4.52 0.22 -13.54
N GLN A 90 -4.41 1.33 -14.28
CA GLN A 90 -3.44 1.45 -15.38
C GLN A 90 -2.01 1.45 -14.83
N MET A 91 -1.77 2.14 -13.72
CA MET A 91 -0.46 2.22 -13.08
C MET A 91 -0.04 0.85 -12.50
N ALA A 92 -0.95 0.14 -11.85
CA ALA A 92 -0.73 -1.24 -11.39
C ALA A 92 -0.32 -2.17 -12.53
N ARG A 93 -1.03 -2.11 -13.66
CA ARG A 93 -0.69 -2.89 -14.88
C ARG A 93 0.63 -2.45 -15.51
N ALA A 94 1.04 -1.19 -15.37
CA ALA A 94 2.28 -0.69 -15.93
C ALA A 94 3.52 -1.29 -15.26
N VAL A 95 3.45 -1.60 -13.96
CA VAL A 95 4.56 -2.19 -13.20
C VAL A 95 4.48 -3.71 -13.05
N GLU A 96 3.40 -4.33 -13.54
CA GLU A 96 3.25 -5.77 -13.51
C GLU A 96 4.43 -6.47 -14.22
N GLY A 97 5.05 -7.43 -13.52
CA GLY A 97 6.23 -8.17 -14.01
C GLY A 97 7.56 -7.41 -13.95
N MET A 98 7.58 -6.11 -13.62
CA MET A 98 8.85 -5.41 -13.36
C MET A 98 9.55 -6.02 -12.15
N GLY A 99 10.88 -6.05 -12.18
CA GLY A 99 11.70 -6.61 -11.11
C GLY A 99 11.80 -8.15 -11.11
N ASP A 100 11.02 -8.86 -11.92
CA ASP A 100 11.18 -10.30 -12.07
C ASP A 100 12.45 -10.61 -12.87
N ARG A 101 13.44 -11.21 -12.21
CA ARG A 101 14.64 -11.77 -12.82
C ARG A 101 14.54 -13.29 -12.82
N GLU A 102 14.77 -13.88 -13.98
CA GLU A 102 14.87 -15.33 -14.13
C GLU A 102 16.23 -15.66 -14.73
N ASP A 103 17.05 -16.37 -13.98
CA ASP A 103 18.26 -16.99 -14.49
C ASP A 103 18.19 -18.52 -14.36
N ILE A 104 19.23 -19.22 -14.86
CA ILE A 104 19.26 -20.69 -14.93
C ILE A 104 19.19 -21.34 -13.52
N TYR A 105 19.51 -20.58 -12.47
CA TYR A 105 19.66 -21.08 -11.11
C TYR A 105 18.58 -20.55 -10.15
N GLU A 106 17.99 -19.40 -10.41
CA GLU A 106 17.06 -18.74 -9.50
C GLU A 106 16.03 -17.86 -10.24
N LYS A 107 14.77 -17.97 -9.81
CA LYS A 107 13.74 -16.96 -10.08
C LYS A 107 13.69 -16.03 -8.89
N LYS A 108 14.06 -14.77 -9.11
CA LYS A 108 14.23 -13.77 -8.05
C LYS A 108 13.52 -12.49 -8.43
N PHE A 109 12.74 -11.96 -7.51
CA PHE A 109 12.18 -10.62 -7.64
C PHE A 109 13.14 -9.62 -7.01
N GLU A 110 13.29 -8.43 -7.58
CA GLU A 110 13.98 -7.31 -6.94
C GLU A 110 13.05 -6.12 -6.91
N VAL A 111 12.97 -5.45 -5.75
CA VAL A 111 12.19 -4.23 -5.65
C VAL A 111 12.85 -3.17 -6.52
N THR A 112 12.10 -2.63 -7.48
CA THR A 112 12.59 -1.58 -8.36
C THR A 112 12.08 -0.21 -7.93
N GLN A 113 12.77 0.85 -8.34
CA GLN A 113 12.32 2.22 -8.11
C GLN A 113 10.96 2.48 -8.75
N GLU A 114 10.74 1.91 -9.93
CA GLU A 114 9.52 2.01 -10.73
C GLU A 114 8.30 1.49 -9.97
N TRP A 115 8.43 0.36 -9.26
CA TRP A 115 7.36 -0.16 -8.39
C TRP A 115 6.98 0.84 -7.29
N CYS A 116 7.98 1.39 -6.59
CA CYS A 116 7.76 2.36 -5.53
C CYS A 116 7.12 3.66 -6.06
N LEU A 117 7.58 4.14 -7.22
CA LEU A 117 7.02 5.33 -7.86
C LEU A 117 5.59 5.11 -8.35
N ALA A 118 5.27 3.93 -8.87
CA ALA A 118 3.90 3.58 -9.24
C ALA A 118 2.95 3.67 -8.05
N ILE A 119 3.33 3.12 -6.89
CA ILE A 119 2.54 3.22 -5.66
C ILE A 119 2.38 4.68 -5.21
N ASN A 120 3.49 5.42 -5.14
CA ASN A 120 3.44 6.83 -4.72
C ASN A 120 2.65 7.70 -5.69
N ASN A 121 2.69 7.40 -6.99
CA ASN A 121 1.91 8.09 -8.00
C ASN A 121 0.41 7.93 -7.76
N ILE A 122 -0.04 6.70 -7.48
CA ILE A 122 -1.45 6.43 -7.19
C ILE A 122 -1.88 7.21 -5.96
N ASP A 123 -1.07 7.18 -4.90
CA ASP A 123 -1.33 7.90 -3.66
C ASP A 123 -1.33 9.43 -3.87
N TYR A 124 -0.38 9.96 -4.64
CA TYR A 124 -0.30 11.39 -4.95
C TYR A 124 -1.51 11.89 -5.74
N VAL A 125 -1.97 11.13 -6.75
CA VAL A 125 -3.19 11.48 -7.49
C VAL A 125 -4.42 11.37 -6.57
N LEU A 126 -4.49 10.36 -5.69
CA LEU A 126 -5.56 10.23 -4.70
C LEU A 126 -5.66 11.43 -3.77
N GLN A 127 -4.53 11.94 -3.27
CA GLN A 127 -4.46 13.11 -2.39
C GLN A 127 -5.04 14.38 -3.05
N SER A 128 -5.09 14.46 -4.38
CA SER A 128 -5.69 15.59 -5.09
C SER A 128 -7.22 15.65 -5.02
N LEU A 129 -7.90 14.54 -4.66
CA LEU A 129 -9.36 14.44 -4.71
C LEU A 129 -10.06 15.39 -3.73
N VAL A 130 -9.61 15.44 -2.47
CA VAL A 130 -10.23 16.29 -1.45
C VAL A 130 -10.06 17.79 -1.75
N PRO A 131 -8.86 18.29 -2.09
CA PRO A 131 -8.71 19.66 -2.59
C PRO A 131 -9.60 19.94 -3.80
N PHE A 132 -9.68 18.99 -4.74
CA PHE A 132 -10.51 19.13 -5.93
C PHE A 132 -11.99 19.32 -5.61
N THR A 133 -12.59 18.48 -4.73
CA THR A 133 -14.02 18.57 -4.39
C THR A 133 -14.35 19.87 -3.66
N ASN A 134 -13.47 20.32 -2.78
CA ASN A 134 -13.59 21.61 -2.09
C ASN A 134 -13.54 22.77 -3.09
N GLU A 135 -12.55 22.78 -3.97
CA GLU A 135 -12.39 23.85 -4.96
C GLU A 135 -13.46 23.85 -6.05
N LEU A 136 -14.12 22.71 -6.30
CA LEU A 136 -15.26 22.58 -7.21
C LEU A 136 -16.51 23.31 -6.67
N GLY A 137 -16.57 23.57 -5.36
CA GLY A 137 -17.70 24.22 -4.69
C GLY A 137 -18.76 23.24 -4.17
N MET A 138 -18.36 22.01 -3.86
CA MET A 138 -19.28 20.96 -3.36
C MET A 138 -19.99 21.40 -2.07
N GLU A 139 -19.28 21.90 -1.07
CA GLU A 139 -19.90 22.30 0.20
C GLU A 139 -20.81 23.54 0.04
N ASP A 140 -20.42 24.53 -0.78
CA ASP A 140 -21.25 25.70 -1.08
C ASP A 140 -22.58 25.30 -1.74
N ILE A 141 -22.52 24.41 -2.75
CA ILE A 141 -23.74 24.01 -3.45
C ILE A 141 -24.67 23.18 -2.55
N LEU A 142 -24.11 22.34 -1.68
CA LEU A 142 -24.88 21.53 -0.73
C LEU A 142 -25.60 22.41 0.30
N SER A 143 -24.92 23.44 0.81
CA SER A 143 -25.54 24.42 1.71
C SER A 143 -26.72 25.11 1.03
N ARG A 144 -26.50 25.63 -0.19
CA ARG A 144 -27.54 26.35 -0.94
C ARG A 144 -28.72 25.45 -1.33
N LEU A 145 -28.47 24.17 -1.61
CA LEU A 145 -29.53 23.20 -1.93
C LEU A 145 -30.35 22.83 -0.70
N SER A 146 -29.71 22.74 0.47
CA SER A 146 -30.40 22.56 1.75
C SER A 146 -31.33 23.74 2.09
N ASP A 147 -30.92 24.96 1.76
CA ASP A 147 -31.71 26.17 1.99
C ASP A 147 -32.93 26.28 1.05
N LEU A 148 -32.80 25.79 -0.20
CA LEU A 148 -33.88 25.86 -1.20
C LEU A 148 -34.95 24.79 -1.01
N ASN A 149 -34.55 23.57 -0.66
CA ASN A 149 -35.45 22.42 -0.59
C ASN A 149 -35.83 22.13 0.87
N SER A 150 -35.10 21.23 1.51
CA SER A 150 -35.24 20.92 2.93
C SER A 150 -33.91 20.46 3.52
N PRO A 151 -33.68 20.62 4.83
CA PRO A 151 -32.48 20.12 5.49
C PRO A 151 -32.26 18.61 5.30
N VAL A 152 -33.35 17.85 5.20
CA VAL A 152 -33.32 16.39 5.02
C VAL A 152 -32.83 16.02 3.62
N GLU A 153 -33.31 16.71 2.58
CA GLU A 153 -32.88 16.48 1.20
C GLU A 153 -31.46 16.94 0.96
N GLY A 154 -31.07 18.09 1.51
CA GLY A 154 -29.68 18.58 1.49
C GLY A 154 -28.72 17.56 2.12
N GLN A 155 -29.09 17.00 3.28
CA GLN A 155 -28.29 15.98 3.95
C GLN A 155 -28.17 14.69 3.12
N ARG A 156 -29.25 14.25 2.46
CA ARG A 156 -29.23 13.06 1.59
C ARG A 156 -28.32 13.27 0.37
N CYS A 157 -28.38 14.44 -0.25
CA CYS A 157 -27.50 14.83 -1.35
C CYS A 157 -26.03 14.81 -0.91
N LYS A 158 -25.73 15.39 0.26
CA LYS A 158 -24.38 15.37 0.84
C LYS A 158 -23.88 13.94 1.05
N GLN A 159 -24.64 13.10 1.74
CA GLN A 159 -24.29 11.70 1.99
C GLN A 159 -24.06 10.92 0.69
N THR A 160 -24.84 11.18 -0.35
CA THR A 160 -24.67 10.52 -1.65
C THR A 160 -23.30 10.83 -2.25
N LEU A 161 -22.89 12.10 -2.27
CA LEU A 161 -21.58 12.51 -2.80
C LEU A 161 -20.43 12.01 -1.94
N GLU A 162 -20.55 12.12 -0.60
CA GLU A 162 -19.55 11.60 0.33
C GLU A 162 -19.36 10.09 0.16
N THR A 163 -20.44 9.34 -0.04
CA THR A 163 -20.39 7.89 -0.29
C THR A 163 -19.67 7.56 -1.59
N VAL A 164 -19.94 8.31 -2.68
CA VAL A 164 -19.25 8.11 -3.97
C VAL A 164 -17.74 8.35 -3.82
N ILE A 165 -17.37 9.43 -3.13
CA ILE A 165 -15.97 9.77 -2.85
C ILE A 165 -15.31 8.70 -1.98
N ALA A 166 -15.94 8.32 -0.86
CA ALA A 166 -15.40 7.33 0.07
C ALA A 166 -15.17 5.97 -0.61
N ASN A 167 -16.15 5.47 -1.37
CA ASN A 167 -16.01 4.22 -2.10
C ASN A 167 -14.85 4.25 -3.11
N SER A 168 -14.66 5.38 -3.80
CA SER A 168 -13.54 5.56 -4.71
C SER A 168 -12.20 5.60 -3.98
N VAL A 169 -12.13 6.31 -2.85
CA VAL A 169 -10.93 6.38 -2.01
C VAL A 169 -10.56 5.00 -1.51
N ASP A 170 -11.52 4.23 -0.99
CA ASP A 170 -11.30 2.87 -0.50
C ASP A 170 -10.84 1.94 -1.62
N THR A 171 -11.43 2.05 -2.81
CA THR A 171 -11.02 1.26 -3.99
C THR A 171 -9.56 1.54 -4.35
N VAL A 172 -9.15 2.81 -4.40
CA VAL A 172 -7.76 3.17 -4.74
C VAL A 172 -6.79 2.79 -3.62
N LYS A 173 -7.17 2.95 -2.35
CA LYS A 173 -6.36 2.48 -1.21
C LYS A 173 -6.17 0.97 -1.21
N ASN A 174 -7.21 0.20 -1.57
CA ASN A 174 -7.10 -1.24 -1.73
C ASN A 174 -6.16 -1.61 -2.88
N GLU A 175 -6.17 -0.86 -3.99
CA GLU A 175 -5.21 -1.07 -5.08
C GLU A 175 -3.76 -0.80 -4.63
N ILE A 176 -3.52 0.27 -3.86
CA ILE A 176 -2.22 0.52 -3.22
C ILE A 176 -1.82 -0.66 -2.34
N PHE A 177 -2.72 -1.12 -1.47
CA PHE A 177 -2.47 -2.26 -0.59
C PHE A 177 -2.12 -3.52 -1.40
N ASN A 178 -2.86 -3.83 -2.47
CA ASN A 178 -2.61 -4.98 -3.33
C ASN A 178 -1.21 -4.92 -3.95
N LEU A 179 -0.74 -3.75 -4.39
CA LEU A 179 0.60 -3.59 -4.95
C LEU A 179 1.68 -3.83 -3.88
N LEU A 180 1.50 -3.30 -2.67
CA LEU A 180 2.41 -3.57 -1.54
C LEU A 180 2.44 -5.06 -1.18
N ASP A 181 1.27 -5.70 -1.18
CA ASP A 181 1.11 -7.12 -0.89
C ASP A 181 1.80 -8.01 -1.94
N VAL A 182 1.71 -7.67 -3.23
CA VAL A 182 2.44 -8.35 -4.31
C VAL A 182 3.95 -8.29 -4.08
N VAL A 183 4.48 -7.12 -3.73
CA VAL A 183 5.91 -6.94 -3.43
C VAL A 183 6.34 -7.80 -2.24
N ALA A 184 5.60 -7.74 -1.13
CA ALA A 184 5.89 -8.52 0.07
C ALA A 184 5.81 -10.03 -0.21
N THR A 185 4.78 -10.49 -0.92
CA THR A 185 4.59 -11.88 -1.33
C THR A 185 5.78 -12.38 -2.16
N LYS A 186 6.28 -11.57 -3.09
CA LYS A 186 7.45 -11.94 -3.91
C LYS A 186 8.75 -12.00 -3.09
N MET A 187 8.82 -11.34 -1.94
CA MET A 187 9.96 -11.44 -1.00
C MET A 187 9.89 -12.68 -0.10
N CYS A 188 8.70 -13.25 0.15
CA CYS A 188 8.48 -14.38 1.05
C CYS A 188 9.40 -15.60 0.83
N PRO A 189 9.67 -16.06 -0.40
CA PRO A 189 10.57 -17.20 -0.62
C PRO A 189 11.97 -16.99 -0.06
N SER A 190 12.51 -15.78 -0.22
CA SER A 190 13.84 -15.42 0.30
C SER A 190 13.83 -15.31 1.83
N MET A 191 12.78 -14.71 2.40
CA MET A 191 12.62 -14.65 3.86
C MET A 191 12.55 -16.05 4.47
N LYS A 192 11.75 -16.95 3.86
CA LYS A 192 11.66 -18.35 4.29
C LYS A 192 12.99 -19.08 4.13
N ARG A 193 13.70 -18.88 3.01
CA ARG A 193 15.03 -19.48 2.80
C ARG A 193 16.01 -19.03 3.88
N LEU A 194 16.06 -17.73 4.18
CA LEU A 194 16.92 -17.18 5.24
C LEU A 194 16.65 -17.85 6.59
N LEU A 195 15.38 -17.95 6.99
CA LEU A 195 14.98 -18.55 8.26
C LEU A 195 15.33 -20.03 8.34
N VAL A 196 15.14 -20.79 7.26
CA VAL A 196 15.48 -22.23 7.22
C VAL A 196 16.99 -22.43 7.26
N GLU A 197 17.74 -21.76 6.39
CA GLU A 197 19.19 -21.89 6.34
C GLU A 197 19.85 -21.38 7.63
N GLY A 198 19.36 -20.27 8.19
CA GLY A 198 19.82 -19.75 9.47
C GLY A 198 19.55 -20.72 10.63
N ALA A 199 18.38 -21.37 10.67
CA ALA A 199 18.09 -22.37 11.70
C ALA A 199 18.99 -23.62 11.60
N GLU A 200 19.35 -24.03 10.37
CA GLU A 200 20.17 -25.23 10.12
C GLU A 200 21.68 -24.98 10.24
N LEU A 201 22.16 -23.79 9.86
CA LEU A 201 23.58 -23.51 9.64
C LEU A 201 24.12 -22.34 10.48
N PHE A 202 23.40 -21.86 11.50
CA PHE A 202 23.73 -20.65 12.28
C PHE A 202 25.22 -20.51 12.71
N ASN A 203 25.87 -21.62 13.08
CA ASN A 203 27.25 -21.65 13.57
C ASN A 203 28.30 -21.91 12.48
N GLN A 204 27.91 -21.90 11.21
CA GLN A 204 28.80 -22.11 10.07
C GLN A 204 28.85 -20.82 9.24
N ASP A 205 30.06 -20.36 8.91
CA ASP A 205 30.24 -19.25 7.96
C ASP A 205 29.64 -19.67 6.61
N CYS A 206 28.42 -19.20 6.35
CA CYS A 206 27.65 -19.63 5.19
C CYS A 206 27.39 -18.45 4.26
N ASN A 207 28.15 -18.43 3.16
CA ASN A 207 27.99 -17.45 2.08
C ASN A 207 26.55 -17.39 1.52
N SER A 208 25.71 -18.41 1.73
CA SER A 208 24.31 -18.38 1.27
C SER A 208 23.44 -17.48 2.16
N VAL A 209 23.58 -17.56 3.48
CA VAL A 209 22.86 -16.71 4.46
C VAL A 209 23.17 -15.24 4.20
N ASP A 210 24.45 -14.89 4.03
CA ASP A 210 24.89 -13.52 3.74
C ASP A 210 24.28 -12.98 2.44
N ARG A 211 24.18 -13.81 1.39
CA ARG A 211 23.57 -13.42 0.12
C ARG A 211 22.09 -13.10 0.26
N VAL A 212 21.35 -13.91 1.02
CA VAL A 212 19.91 -13.67 1.25
C VAL A 212 19.70 -12.44 2.13
N MET A 213 20.55 -12.25 3.13
CA MET A 213 20.55 -11.06 3.98
C MET A 213 20.76 -9.79 3.16
N MET A 214 21.80 -9.77 2.31
CA MET A 214 22.11 -8.64 1.42
C MET A 214 20.97 -8.36 0.43
N TYR A 215 20.31 -9.41 -0.08
CA TYR A 215 19.15 -9.23 -0.93
C TYR A 215 17.99 -8.52 -0.21
N LEU A 216 17.65 -8.98 0.99
CA LEU A 216 16.57 -8.38 1.77
C LEU A 216 16.93 -6.93 2.12
N ASP A 217 18.14 -6.68 2.61
CA ASP A 217 18.65 -5.35 2.93
C ASP A 217 18.53 -4.38 1.74
N ASN A 218 18.97 -4.80 0.53
CA ASN A 218 18.87 -3.99 -0.69
C ASN A 218 17.42 -3.66 -1.07
N ASN A 219 16.52 -4.64 -1.00
CA ASN A 219 15.11 -4.43 -1.31
C ASN A 219 14.45 -3.47 -0.32
N LEU A 220 14.74 -3.64 0.97
CA LEU A 220 14.19 -2.81 2.04
C LEU A 220 14.72 -1.39 1.99
N HIS A 221 16.01 -1.25 1.69
CA HIS A 221 16.61 0.05 1.44
C HIS A 221 15.92 0.76 0.26
N THR A 222 15.65 0.03 -0.82
CA THR A 222 14.90 0.59 -1.96
C THR A 222 13.48 1.00 -1.58
N LEU A 223 12.77 0.18 -0.80
CA LEU A 223 11.44 0.51 -0.28
C LEU A 223 11.46 1.76 0.59
N HIS A 224 12.39 1.83 1.55
CA HIS A 224 12.57 2.96 2.45
C HIS A 224 12.88 4.25 1.69
N ASP A 225 13.82 4.18 0.74
CA ASP A 225 14.29 5.36 0.04
C ASP A 225 13.30 5.87 -0.99
N GLN A 226 12.54 4.98 -1.64
CA GLN A 226 11.68 5.33 -2.77
C GLN A 226 10.19 5.45 -2.41
N LEU A 227 9.65 4.74 -1.42
CA LEU A 227 8.26 4.94 -0.99
C LEU A 227 8.10 6.21 -0.16
N ASN A 228 6.88 6.74 -0.10
CA ASN A 228 6.52 7.70 0.93
C ASN A 228 6.42 7.00 2.32
N GLU A 229 6.48 7.79 3.39
CA GLU A 229 6.54 7.28 4.77
C GLU A 229 5.34 6.38 5.11
N GLU A 230 4.14 6.78 4.70
CA GLU A 230 2.91 6.02 4.99
C GLU A 230 2.91 4.65 4.29
N ASN A 231 3.26 4.59 3.01
CA ASN A 231 3.32 3.34 2.26
C ASN A 231 4.50 2.47 2.68
N PHE A 232 5.62 3.06 3.12
CA PHE A 232 6.71 2.31 3.72
C PHE A 232 6.28 1.63 5.03
N ASN A 233 5.60 2.35 5.93
CA ASN A 233 5.07 1.74 7.16
C ASN A 233 4.07 0.62 6.85
N ARG A 234 3.16 0.84 5.88
CA ARG A 234 2.19 -0.19 5.45
C ARG A 234 2.86 -1.46 4.93
N ILE A 235 3.89 -1.35 4.08
CA ILE A 235 4.55 -2.57 3.55
C ILE A 235 5.33 -3.31 4.63
N LEU A 236 5.90 -2.59 5.60
CA LEU A 236 6.57 -3.24 6.73
C LEU A 236 5.58 -4.07 7.54
N ASP A 237 4.39 -3.54 7.84
CA ASP A 237 3.36 -4.29 8.55
C ASP A 237 2.97 -5.57 7.79
N ILE A 238 2.84 -5.49 6.46
CA ILE A 238 2.55 -6.65 5.60
C ILE A 238 3.69 -7.68 5.65
N ILE A 239 4.94 -7.22 5.50
CA ILE A 239 6.14 -8.06 5.57
C ILE A 239 6.22 -8.77 6.94
N TRP A 240 5.90 -8.08 8.03
CA TRP A 240 5.86 -8.67 9.36
C TRP A 240 4.77 -9.72 9.52
N GLY A 241 3.58 -9.49 8.94
CA GLY A 241 2.53 -10.51 8.87
C GLY A 241 3.01 -11.79 8.19
N TYR A 242 3.60 -11.66 7.00
CA TYR A 242 4.15 -12.81 6.28
C TYR A 242 5.29 -13.52 7.03
N LEU A 243 6.17 -12.76 7.69
CA LEU A 243 7.24 -13.35 8.50
C LEU A 243 6.68 -14.15 9.67
N ASN A 244 5.66 -13.62 10.33
CA ASN A 244 4.98 -14.32 11.41
C ASN A 244 4.37 -15.65 10.92
N ASP A 245 3.69 -15.64 9.78
CA ASP A 245 3.08 -16.84 9.20
C ASP A 245 4.13 -17.88 8.81
N ILE A 246 5.23 -17.47 8.17
CA ILE A 246 6.35 -18.35 7.83
C ILE A 246 6.94 -19.00 9.09
N LEU A 247 7.13 -18.21 10.16
CA LEU A 247 7.68 -18.71 11.42
C LEU A 247 6.73 -19.71 12.09
N GLN A 248 5.43 -19.43 12.14
CA GLN A 248 4.42 -20.34 12.70
C GLN A 248 4.43 -21.69 11.97
N ASP A 249 4.45 -21.65 10.64
CA ASP A 249 4.57 -22.85 9.81
C ASP A 249 5.85 -23.63 10.09
N LEU A 250 6.99 -22.93 10.20
CA LEU A 250 8.28 -23.55 10.48
C LEU A 250 8.30 -24.17 11.88
N ILE A 251 7.76 -23.50 12.88
CA ILE A 251 7.68 -24.01 14.25
C ILE A 251 6.83 -25.29 14.26
N GLN A 252 5.61 -25.23 13.75
CA GLN A 252 4.68 -26.36 13.74
C GLN A 252 5.29 -27.56 13.00
N ALA A 253 5.79 -27.36 11.78
CA ALA A 253 6.36 -28.43 10.97
C ALA A 253 7.61 -29.07 11.60
N ASN A 254 8.39 -28.32 12.39
CA ASN A 254 9.60 -28.84 13.03
C ASN A 254 9.36 -29.43 14.42
N LEU A 255 8.28 -29.04 15.11
CA LEU A 255 7.80 -29.71 16.32
C LEU A 255 7.33 -31.14 16.01
N GLU A 256 6.57 -31.30 14.92
CA GLU A 256 6.14 -32.63 14.44
C GLU A 256 7.33 -33.54 14.10
N LYS A 257 8.40 -32.95 13.56
CA LYS A 257 9.67 -33.65 13.24
C LYS A 257 10.57 -33.86 14.45
N ARG A 258 10.19 -33.40 15.65
CA ARG A 258 10.98 -33.49 16.88
C ARG A 258 12.41 -32.97 16.72
N ARG A 259 12.56 -31.82 16.06
CA ARG A 259 13.87 -31.15 15.96
C ARG A 259 14.39 -30.79 17.36
N PRO A 260 15.72 -30.75 17.57
CA PRO A 260 16.31 -30.41 18.86
C PRO A 260 16.06 -28.93 19.23
N PRO A 261 16.14 -28.56 20.54
CA PRO A 261 15.99 -27.17 20.99
C PRO A 261 16.92 -26.18 20.27
N SER A 262 18.14 -26.61 19.96
CA SER A 262 19.11 -25.79 19.22
C SER A 262 18.60 -25.27 17.87
N PHE A 263 17.73 -26.02 17.18
CA PHE A 263 17.10 -25.56 15.94
C PHE A 263 16.21 -24.33 16.17
N PHE A 264 15.38 -24.37 17.21
CA PHE A 264 14.47 -23.27 17.54
C PHE A 264 15.23 -22.06 18.10
N ALA A 265 16.30 -22.30 18.87
CA ALA A 265 17.22 -21.24 19.31
C ALA A 265 17.89 -20.54 18.13
N ASN A 266 18.42 -21.29 17.17
CA ASN A 266 19.02 -20.73 15.95
C ASN A 266 18.00 -19.95 15.10
N LEU A 267 16.77 -20.44 15.01
CA LEU A 267 15.69 -19.75 14.32
C LEU A 267 15.35 -18.41 14.98
N LEU A 268 15.32 -18.37 16.32
CA LEU A 268 15.14 -17.14 17.09
C LEU A 268 16.28 -16.15 16.87
N GLU A 269 17.53 -16.60 16.86
CA GLU A 269 18.68 -15.73 16.59
C GLU A 269 18.67 -15.20 15.15
N THR A 270 18.32 -16.05 14.18
CA THR A 270 18.15 -15.62 12.78
C THR A 270 17.07 -14.54 12.65
N LEU A 271 15.94 -14.69 13.35
CA LEU A 271 14.89 -13.67 13.40
C LEU A 271 15.41 -12.35 13.99
N LYS A 272 16.20 -12.39 15.07
CA LYS A 272 16.79 -11.18 15.68
C LYS A 272 17.74 -10.46 14.72
N LEU A 273 18.58 -11.21 13.98
CA LEU A 273 19.43 -10.63 12.94
C LEU A 273 18.61 -9.99 11.84
N MET A 274 17.52 -10.64 11.43
CA MET A 274 16.61 -10.08 10.44
C MET A 274 16.02 -8.75 10.95
N LYS A 275 15.46 -8.73 12.17
CA LYS A 275 14.92 -7.53 12.83
C LYS A 275 15.94 -6.39 12.91
N SER A 276 17.20 -6.68 13.20
CA SER A 276 18.25 -5.65 13.26
C SER A 276 18.62 -5.11 11.87
N SER A 277 18.62 -5.96 10.83
CA SER A 277 18.87 -5.53 9.45
C SER A 277 17.77 -4.64 8.87
N PHE A 278 16.52 -4.86 9.27
CA PHE A 278 15.42 -3.99 8.88
C PHE A 278 15.62 -2.53 9.37
N ARG A 279 16.58 -2.27 10.29
CA ARG A 279 16.96 -0.94 10.82
C ARG A 279 15.76 -0.04 11.16
N LEU A 280 14.65 -0.64 11.56
CA LEU A 280 13.47 0.07 11.99
C LEU A 280 13.70 0.49 13.44
N ASN A 281 13.53 1.78 13.72
CA ASN A 281 13.40 2.25 15.09
C ASN A 281 12.40 1.35 15.83
N ASN A 282 12.75 0.97 17.05
CA ASN A 282 12.24 -0.13 17.89
C ASN A 282 10.72 -0.21 18.17
N ASN A 283 9.86 0.47 17.40
CA ASN A 283 8.44 0.61 17.70
C ASN A 283 7.51 -0.22 16.80
N CYS A 284 8.01 -0.90 15.77
CA CYS A 284 7.20 -1.85 15.00
C CYS A 284 7.23 -3.22 15.69
N GLU A 285 6.79 -3.27 16.94
CA GLU A 285 6.56 -4.53 17.64
C GLU A 285 5.18 -5.05 17.24
N CYS A 286 5.08 -5.75 16.12
CA CYS A 286 3.88 -6.51 15.81
C CYS A 286 3.60 -7.49 16.98
N GLU A 287 2.48 -7.32 17.69
CA GLU A 287 2.13 -8.18 18.84
C GLU A 287 2.12 -9.66 18.47
N GLN A 288 1.81 -9.98 17.21
CA GLN A 288 1.83 -11.33 16.66
C GLN A 288 3.24 -11.94 16.70
N LEU A 289 4.26 -11.16 16.36
CA LEU A 289 5.66 -11.58 16.44
C LEU A 289 6.11 -11.82 17.88
N LYS A 290 5.60 -11.09 18.87
CA LYS A 290 5.94 -11.33 20.29
C LYS A 290 5.53 -12.73 20.74
N ASN A 291 4.35 -13.19 20.33
CA ASN A 291 3.89 -14.53 20.65
C ASN A 291 4.75 -15.60 19.98
N THR A 292 5.10 -15.38 18.71
CA THR A 292 6.00 -16.27 17.95
C THR A 292 7.41 -16.32 18.55
N GLU A 293 7.96 -15.18 18.96
CA GLU A 293 9.24 -15.10 19.68
C GLU A 293 9.19 -15.86 21.01
N ARG A 294 8.09 -15.73 21.78
CA ARG A 294 7.89 -16.49 23.01
C ARG A 294 7.87 -17.99 22.76
N LEU A 295 7.16 -18.44 21.72
CA LEU A 295 7.11 -19.86 21.35
C LEU A 295 8.49 -20.37 20.93
N LEU A 296 9.23 -19.63 20.10
CA LEU A 296 10.59 -19.98 19.72
C LEU A 296 11.53 -20.06 20.93
N HIS A 297 11.41 -19.09 21.85
CA HIS A 297 12.18 -19.09 23.08
C HIS A 297 11.92 -20.34 23.90
N LEU A 298 10.66 -20.65 24.20
CA LEU A 298 10.29 -21.83 25.00
C LEU A 298 10.75 -23.15 24.36
N ASN A 299 10.59 -23.29 23.04
CA ASN A 299 11.03 -24.49 22.32
C ASN A 299 12.55 -24.54 22.09
N GLY A 300 13.25 -23.43 22.28
CA GLY A 300 14.70 -23.33 22.22
C GLY A 300 15.42 -23.67 23.52
N LEU A 301 14.68 -23.83 24.64
CA LEU A 301 15.24 -24.19 25.94
C LEU A 301 15.48 -25.70 26.05
N GLU A 302 16.59 -26.06 26.70
CA GLU A 302 16.79 -27.43 27.15
C GLU A 302 15.81 -27.76 28.28
N THR A 303 15.55 -29.06 28.51
CA THR A 303 14.57 -29.51 29.51
C THR A 303 14.78 -28.89 30.91
N PRO A 304 16.01 -28.75 31.45
CA PRO A 304 16.23 -28.09 32.74
C PRO A 304 15.86 -26.61 32.75
N ASP A 305 16.16 -25.90 31.67
CA ASP A 305 15.89 -24.46 31.55
C ASP A 305 14.40 -24.19 31.39
N LEU A 306 13.68 -25.07 30.67
CA LEU A 306 12.23 -25.00 30.55
C LEU A 306 11.54 -25.19 31.91
N ILE A 307 11.99 -26.16 32.71
CA ILE A 307 11.48 -26.39 34.07
C ILE A 307 11.72 -25.15 34.93
N HIS A 308 12.91 -24.55 34.84
CA HIS A 308 13.23 -23.30 35.54
C HIS A 308 12.30 -22.15 35.12
N GLN A 309 12.06 -21.99 33.82
CA GLN A 309 11.17 -20.96 33.29
C GLN A 309 9.72 -21.11 33.78
N VAL A 310 9.20 -22.34 33.82
CA VAL A 310 7.86 -22.61 34.38
C VAL A 310 7.78 -22.21 35.86
N HIS A 311 8.81 -22.49 36.65
CA HIS A 311 8.85 -22.07 38.05
C HIS A 311 8.89 -20.55 38.22
N ILE A 312 9.59 -19.83 37.34
CA ILE A 312 9.59 -18.36 37.32
C ILE A 312 8.20 -17.82 36.99
N ASP A 313 7.56 -18.35 35.95
CA ASP A 313 6.24 -17.89 35.49
C ASP A 313 5.17 -18.13 36.57
N LEU A 314 5.17 -19.31 37.19
CA LEU A 314 4.30 -19.62 38.34
C LEU A 314 4.55 -18.70 39.54
N TRP A 315 5.80 -18.31 39.80
CA TRP A 315 6.10 -17.37 40.88
C TRP A 315 5.54 -15.97 40.61
N LYS A 316 5.60 -15.51 39.35
CA LYS A 316 5.06 -14.21 38.92
C LYS A 316 3.53 -14.16 38.95
N GLU A 317 2.84 -15.27 38.64
CA GLU A 317 1.37 -15.36 38.71
C GLU A 317 0.83 -15.38 40.15
N ASN A 318 1.67 -15.73 41.12
CA ASN A 318 1.33 -15.79 42.54
C ASN A 318 1.72 -14.52 43.34
N GLN A 319 2.13 -13.44 42.65
CA GLN A 319 2.33 -12.09 43.20
C GLN A 319 1.19 -11.15 42.79
#